data_AF-A0A954DJV5-F1
#
_entry.id   AF-A0A954DJV5-F1
#
_cell.length_a   1.000
_cell.length_b   1.000
_cell.length_c   1.000
_cell.angle_alpha   90.00
_cell.angle_beta   90.00
_cell.angle_gamma   90.00
#
_symmetry.space_group_name_H-M   'P 1'
#
loop_
_entity.id
_entity.type
_entity.pdbx_description
1 polymer ?
#
loop_
_entity_poly.entity_id
_entity_poly.type
_entity_poly.pdbx_seq_one_letter_code
_entity_poly.pdbx_strand_id
1 'polypeptide(L)'
;MKRSDAGRTGKMLLRGAGVRVAANFAQMAVALGLTPYVFESLGEHHYGVWVVVSAMLGFYGILDLGVSSAVARFSSRAMARNDEDEFRSYFATSFWLLVGLGSVVLAATFGIAVLASKTIASPEDASAVFGIVMILGSALATLFPARAFT
;
A
#
# COMPACT_ATOMS: atom_id res chain seq x y z
N MET A 1 -16.41 11.43 35.81
CA MET A 1 -16.45 10.63 34.56
C MET A 1 -17.52 9.56 34.70
N LYS A 2 -18.67 9.72 34.04
CA LYS A 2 -19.89 8.91 34.28
C LYS A 2 -19.88 7.64 33.42
N ARG A 3 -20.32 6.51 33.98
CA ARG A 3 -20.43 5.16 33.36
C ARG A 3 -21.08 5.09 31.96
N SER A 4 -21.78 6.15 31.53
CA SER A 4 -22.35 6.33 30.18
C SER A 4 -21.30 6.35 29.05
N ASP A 5 -20.10 6.90 29.30
CA ASP A 5 -19.09 7.05 28.25
C ASP A 5 -18.40 5.73 27.89
N ALA A 6 -18.33 4.79 28.83
CA ALA A 6 -17.68 3.49 28.63
C ALA A 6 -18.44 2.61 27.61
N GLY A 7 -19.78 2.59 27.68
CA GLY A 7 -20.62 1.83 26.73
C GLY A 7 -20.62 2.40 25.32
N ARG A 8 -20.61 3.74 25.19
CA ARG A 8 -20.52 4.43 23.90
C ARG A 8 -19.17 4.20 23.24
N THR A 9 -18.09 4.29 24.02
CA THR A 9 -16.71 4.04 23.56
C THR A 9 -16.55 2.60 23.08
N GLY A 10 -17.04 1.60 23.84
CA GLY A 10 -16.98 0.19 23.44
C GLY A 10 -17.69 -0.09 22.11
N LYS A 11 -18.89 0.47 21.91
CA LYS A 11 -19.63 0.31 20.65
C LYS A 11 -18.94 0.98 19.45
N MET A 12 -18.27 2.12 19.66
CA MET A 12 -17.48 2.80 18.62
C MET A 12 -16.23 2.00 18.24
N LEU A 13 -15.54 1.41 19.20
CA LEU A 13 -14.38 0.55 18.95
C LEU A 13 -14.77 -0.72 18.18
N LEU A 14 -15.85 -1.39 18.59
CA LEU A 14 -16.36 -2.57 17.88
C LEU A 14 -16.79 -2.26 16.46
N ARG A 15 -17.43 -1.10 16.22
CA ARG A 15 -17.78 -0.65 14.88
C ARG A 15 -16.53 -0.37 14.04
N GLY A 16 -15.53 0.31 14.58
CA GLY A 16 -14.27 0.60 13.88
C GLY A 16 -13.49 -0.67 13.53
N ALA A 17 -13.41 -1.63 14.46
CA ALA A 17 -12.80 -2.93 14.23
C ALA A 17 -13.56 -3.73 13.16
N GLY A 18 -14.90 -3.77 13.23
CA GLY A 18 -15.74 -4.45 12.26
C GLY A 18 -15.57 -3.88 10.84
N VAL A 19 -15.50 -2.56 10.69
CA VAL A 19 -15.25 -1.90 9.38
C VAL A 19 -13.88 -2.29 8.82
N ARG A 20 -12.81 -2.27 9.64
CA ARG A 20 -11.46 -2.66 9.21
C ARG A 20 -11.40 -4.12 8.76
N VAL A 21 -12.01 -5.02 9.53
CA VAL A 21 -12.06 -6.44 9.20
C VAL A 21 -12.83 -6.66 7.89
N ALA A 22 -14.02 -6.05 7.75
CA ALA A 22 -14.81 -6.16 6.53
C ALA A 22 -14.06 -5.64 5.29
N ALA A 23 -13.35 -4.51 5.42
CA ALA A 23 -12.52 -3.98 4.34
C ALA A 23 -11.40 -4.94 3.92
N ASN A 24 -10.70 -5.56 4.89
CA ASN A 24 -9.67 -6.56 4.60
C ASN A 24 -10.25 -7.79 3.88
N PHE A 25 -11.40 -8.30 4.34
CA PHE A 25 -12.07 -9.42 3.68
C PHE A 25 -12.52 -9.08 2.26
N ALA A 26 -13.05 -7.87 2.04
CA ALA A 26 -13.41 -7.41 0.70
C ALA A 26 -12.18 -7.36 -0.22
N GLN A 27 -11.05 -6.84 0.28
CA GLN A 27 -9.79 -6.82 -0.47
C GLN A 27 -9.30 -8.23 -0.82
N MET A 28 -9.38 -9.18 0.12
CA MET A 28 -9.03 -10.59 -0.13
C MET A 28 -9.95 -11.23 -1.17
N ALA A 29 -11.26 -10.99 -1.09
CA ALA A 29 -12.22 -11.52 -2.06
C ALA A 29 -11.96 -10.99 -3.47
N VAL A 30 -11.68 -9.69 -3.61
CA VAL A 30 -11.29 -9.08 -4.89
C VAL A 30 -10.00 -9.69 -5.41
N ALA A 31 -8.97 -9.84 -4.57
CA ALA A 31 -7.71 -10.44 -4.98
C ALA A 31 -7.90 -11.88 -5.49
N LEU A 32 -8.64 -12.72 -4.75
CA LEU A 32 -8.93 -14.10 -5.15
C LEU A 32 -9.74 -14.17 -6.45
N GLY A 33 -10.69 -13.26 -6.65
CA GLY A 33 -11.48 -13.18 -7.88
C GLY A 33 -10.67 -12.70 -9.10
N LEU A 34 -9.66 -11.85 -8.89
CA LEU A 34 -8.77 -11.39 -9.95
C LEU A 34 -7.69 -12.40 -10.31
N THR A 35 -7.26 -13.26 -9.39
CA THR A 35 -6.25 -14.29 -9.64
C THR A 35 -6.51 -15.13 -10.91
N PRO A 36 -7.69 -15.74 -11.13
CA PRO A 36 -7.94 -16.54 -12.35
C PRO A 36 -7.87 -15.69 -13.62
N TYR A 37 -8.37 -14.45 -13.59
CA TYR A 37 -8.27 -13.53 -14.72
C TYR A 37 -6.82 -13.19 -15.07
N VAL A 38 -5.99 -12.92 -14.06
CA VAL A 38 -4.56 -12.65 -14.25
C VAL A 38 -3.83 -13.89 -14.78
N PHE A 39 -4.17 -15.07 -14.28
CA PHE A 39 -3.61 -16.34 -14.75
C PHE A 39 -3.98 -16.62 -16.22
N GLU A 40 -5.25 -16.48 -16.60
CA GLU A 40 -5.72 -16.71 -17.97
C GLU A 40 -5.16 -15.69 -18.97
N SER A 41 -4.97 -14.43 -18.56
CA SER A 41 -4.45 -13.37 -19.42
C SER A 41 -2.93 -13.44 -19.63
N LEU A 42 -2.18 -13.83 -18.60
CA LEU A 42 -0.71 -13.91 -18.66
C LEU A 42 -0.20 -15.29 -19.11
N GLY A 43 -0.98 -16.34 -18.88
CA GLY A 43 -0.53 -17.72 -19.04
C GLY A 43 0.43 -18.16 -17.93
N GLU A 44 0.75 -19.46 -17.90
CA GLU A 44 1.51 -20.09 -16.82
C GLU A 44 2.89 -19.43 -16.60
N HIS A 45 3.62 -19.17 -17.68
CA HIS A 45 4.98 -18.63 -17.61
C HIS A 45 5.02 -17.23 -16.97
N HIS A 46 4.23 -16.29 -17.49
CA HIS A 46 4.21 -14.91 -17.02
C HIS A 46 3.49 -14.74 -15.68
N TYR A 47 2.54 -15.62 -15.36
CA TYR A 47 1.95 -15.65 -14.02
C TYR A 47 2.99 -16.04 -12.96
N GLY A 48 3.90 -16.96 -13.26
CA GLY A 48 5.04 -17.27 -12.38
C GLY A 48 5.89 -16.03 -12.09
N VAL A 49 6.21 -15.26 -13.13
CA VAL A 49 6.92 -13.97 -12.99
C VAL A 49 6.11 -12.99 -12.13
N TRP A 50 4.81 -12.86 -12.37
CA TRP A 50 3.91 -12.00 -11.59
C TRP A 50 3.95 -12.35 -10.10
N VAL A 51 3.89 -13.63 -9.73
CA VAL A 51 3.95 -14.08 -8.33
C VAL A 51 5.29 -13.74 -7.69
N VAL A 52 6.41 -13.99 -8.38
CA VAL A 52 7.75 -13.70 -7.84
C VAL A 52 7.94 -12.20 -7.65
N VAL A 53 7.61 -11.40 -8.66
CA VAL A 53 7.74 -9.94 -8.61
C VAL A 53 6.83 -9.34 -7.53
N SER A 54 5.58 -9.79 -7.43
CA SER A 54 4.66 -9.31 -6.40
C SER A 54 5.14 -9.66 -4.99
N ALA A 55 5.72 -10.85 -4.76
CA ALA A 55 6.32 -11.21 -3.48
C ALA A 55 7.52 -10.32 -3.13
N MET A 56 8.39 -10.01 -4.09
CA MET A 56 9.52 -9.10 -3.89
C MET A 56 9.06 -7.68 -3.55
N LEU A 57 8.08 -7.16 -4.30
CA LEU A 57 7.48 -5.85 -4.04
C LEU A 57 6.71 -5.81 -2.72
N GLY A 58 6.22 -6.95 -2.22
CA GLY A 58 5.62 -7.05 -0.89
C GLY A 58 6.56 -6.55 0.22
N PHE A 59 7.87 -6.76 0.09
CA PHE A 59 8.85 -6.28 1.07
C PHE A 59 8.96 -4.76 1.14
N TYR A 60 8.61 -4.05 0.07
CA TYR A 60 8.61 -2.59 0.08
C TYR A 60 7.54 -2.02 1.02
N GLY A 61 6.53 -2.79 1.41
CA GLY A 61 5.59 -2.38 2.46
C GLY A 61 6.30 -1.96 3.76
N ILE A 62 7.47 -2.54 4.05
CA ILE A 62 8.29 -2.22 5.23
C ILE A 62 8.93 -0.82 5.13
N LEU A 63 9.14 -0.31 3.90
CA LEU A 63 9.75 1.01 3.65
C LEU A 63 8.88 2.18 4.13
N ASP A 64 7.63 1.94 4.54
CA ASP A 64 6.84 2.94 5.26
C ASP A 64 7.50 3.36 6.58
N LEU A 65 8.37 2.53 7.17
CA LEU A 65 9.14 2.80 8.40
C LEU A 65 8.27 3.30 9.58
N GLY A 66 6.97 3.00 9.57
CA GLY A 66 6.03 3.44 10.60
C GLY A 66 5.50 4.86 10.44
N VAL A 67 5.76 5.54 9.31
CA VAL A 67 5.23 6.87 9.01
C VAL A 67 3.69 6.86 9.07
N SER A 68 3.04 5.83 8.53
CA SER A 68 1.58 5.69 8.59
C SER A 68 1.05 5.60 10.03
N SER A 69 1.76 4.88 10.89
CA SER A 69 1.43 4.78 12.33
C SER A 69 1.62 6.11 13.05
N ALA A 70 2.68 6.85 12.71
CA ALA A 70 2.93 8.19 13.24
C ALA A 70 1.81 9.15 12.85
N VAL A 71 1.36 9.16 11.58
CA VAL A 71 0.22 9.96 11.10
C VAL A 71 -1.01 9.70 11.95
N ALA A 72 -1.45 8.43 12.00
CA ALA A 72 -2.66 8.08 12.75
C ALA A 72 -2.59 8.54 14.21
N ARG A 73 -1.42 8.42 14.84
CA ARG A 73 -1.19 8.84 16.23
C ARG A 73 -1.21 10.35 16.41
N PHE A 74 -0.46 11.10 15.60
CA PHE A 74 -0.35 12.56 15.74
C PHE A 74 -1.62 13.27 15.31
N SER A 75 -2.24 12.83 14.22
CA SER A 75 -3.54 13.31 13.77
C SER A 75 -4.62 13.09 14.83
N SER A 76 -4.68 11.90 15.45
CA SER A 76 -5.62 11.62 16.56
C SER A 76 -5.41 12.56 17.76
N ARG A 77 -4.15 12.85 18.13
CA ARG A 77 -3.83 13.79 19.22
C ARG A 77 -4.18 15.25 18.91
N ALA A 78 -3.97 15.70 17.68
CA ALA A 78 -4.34 17.05 17.24
C ALA A 78 -5.87 17.20 17.21
N MET A 79 -6.58 16.20 16.66
CA MET A 79 -8.05 16.15 16.68
C MET A 79 -8.62 16.20 18.09
N ALA A 80 -8.02 15.48 19.05
CA ALA A 80 -8.46 15.51 20.44
C ALA A 80 -8.30 16.89 21.11
N ARG A 81 -7.39 17.73 20.60
CA ARG A 81 -7.15 19.10 21.06
C ARG A 81 -7.97 20.17 20.32
N ASN A 82 -8.73 19.78 19.28
CA ASN A 82 -9.40 20.70 18.33
C ASN A 82 -8.43 21.71 17.70
N ASP A 83 -7.16 21.33 17.51
CA ASP A 83 -6.14 22.16 16.86
C ASP A 83 -6.03 21.77 15.39
N GLU A 84 -6.79 22.47 14.54
CA GLU A 84 -6.84 22.21 13.10
C GLU A 84 -5.52 22.56 12.40
N ASP A 85 -4.78 23.56 12.87
CA ASP A 85 -3.52 23.99 12.28
C ASP A 85 -2.44 22.92 12.52
N GLU A 86 -2.35 22.40 13.75
CA GLU A 86 -1.44 21.32 14.10
C GLU A 86 -1.79 20.03 13.32
N PHE A 87 -3.07 19.70 13.16
CA PHE A 87 -3.52 18.58 12.35
C PHE A 87 -3.09 18.74 10.87
N ARG A 88 -3.32 19.91 10.28
CA ARG A 88 -2.96 20.19 8.88
C ARG A 88 -1.46 20.10 8.67
N SER A 89 -0.66 20.58 9.63
CA SER A 89 0.81 20.51 9.58
C SER A 89 1.32 19.06 9.62
N TYR A 90 0.82 18.24 10.54
CA TYR A 90 1.20 16.83 10.63
C TYR A 90 0.78 16.05 9.38
N PHE A 91 -0.46 16.24 8.93
CA PHE A 91 -0.96 15.59 7.73
C PHE A 91 -0.12 15.97 6.50
N ALA A 92 0.14 17.26 6.27
CA ALA A 92 0.93 17.73 5.14
C ALA A 92 2.37 17.19 5.18
N THR A 93 3.02 17.23 6.34
CA THR A 93 4.40 16.73 6.50
C THR A 93 4.48 15.25 6.17
N SER A 94 3.58 14.44 6.72
CA SER A 94 3.58 13.02 6.48
C SER A 94 3.15 12.64 5.07
N PHE A 95 2.20 13.35 4.48
CA PHE A 95 1.84 13.18 3.07
C PHE A 95 3.05 13.40 2.17
N TRP A 96 3.78 14.50 2.35
CA TRP A 96 4.99 14.77 1.55
C TRP A 96 6.12 13.78 1.80
N LEU A 97 6.30 13.31 3.03
CA LEU A 97 7.25 12.22 3.33
C LEU A 97 6.88 10.94 2.59
N LEU A 98 5.59 10.56 2.58
CA LEU A 98 5.11 9.38 1.88
C LEU A 98 5.18 9.52 0.35
N VAL A 99 4.98 10.72 -0.19
CA VAL A 99 5.24 11.03 -1.60
C VAL A 99 6.72 10.86 -1.94
N GLY A 100 7.61 11.35 -1.07
CA GLY A 100 9.06 11.14 -1.22
C GLY A 100 9.44 9.67 -1.23
N LEU A 101 8.94 8.88 -0.28
CA LEU A 101 9.15 7.43 -0.22
C LEU A 101 8.56 6.72 -1.45
N GLY A 102 7.36 7.09 -1.88
CA GLY A 102 6.74 6.56 -3.12
C GLY A 102 7.59 6.85 -4.36
N SER A 103 8.22 8.02 -4.42
CA SER A 103 9.12 8.41 -5.52
C SER A 103 10.41 7.57 -5.51
N VAL A 104 10.98 7.31 -4.33
CA VAL A 104 12.13 6.40 -4.17
C VAL A 104 11.77 4.98 -4.60
N VAL A 105 10.60 4.49 -4.20
CA VAL A 105 10.08 3.18 -4.62
C VAL A 105 9.92 3.11 -6.13
N LEU A 106 9.35 4.14 -6.76
CA LEU A 106 9.17 4.19 -8.21
C LEU A 106 10.52 4.17 -8.95
N ALA A 107 11.51 4.92 -8.46
CA ALA A 107 12.86 4.92 -9.02
C ALA A 107 13.54 3.55 -8.86
N ALA A 108 13.40 2.91 -7.70
CA ALA A 108 13.92 1.57 -7.45
C ALA A 108 13.25 0.52 -8.36
N THR A 109 11.93 0.58 -8.52
CA THR A 109 11.18 -0.26 -9.46
C THR A 109 11.70 -0.12 -10.88
N PHE A 110 11.89 1.11 -11.36
CA PHE A 110 12.41 1.35 -12.69
C PHE A 110 13.82 0.76 -12.88
N GLY A 111 14.70 0.95 -11.88
CA GLY A 111 16.05 0.37 -11.89
C GLY A 111 16.03 -1.16 -11.94
N ILE A 112 15.17 -1.79 -11.13
CA ILE A 112 14.99 -3.26 -11.13
C ILE A 112 14.42 -3.74 -12.47
N ALA A 113 13.43 -3.04 -13.04
CA ALA A 113 12.83 -3.41 -14.31
C ALA A 113 13.86 -3.39 -15.45
N VAL A 114 14.71 -2.36 -15.50
CA VAL A 114 15.80 -2.24 -16.49
C VAL A 114 16.87 -3.31 -16.27
N LEU A 115 17.24 -3.60 -15.02
CA LEU A 115 18.23 -4.63 -14.74
C LEU A 115 17.72 -6.03 -15.10
N ALA A 116 16.49 -6.35 -14.69
CA ALA A 116 15.84 -7.62 -14.96
C ALA A 116 15.68 -7.86 -16.46
N SER A 117 15.25 -6.84 -17.23
CA SER A 117 15.08 -6.97 -18.67
C SER A 117 16.42 -7.16 -19.41
N LYS A 118 17.52 -6.62 -18.89
CA LYS A 118 18.88 -6.82 -19.46
C LYS A 118 19.47 -8.20 -19.16
N THR A 119 19.08 -8.83 -18.06
CA THR A 119 19.58 -10.16 -17.68
C THR A 119 18.87 -11.32 -18.38
N ILE A 120 17.69 -11.08 -18.95
CA ILE A 120 16.90 -12.10 -19.63
C ILE A 120 17.37 -12.21 -21.09
N ALA A 121 17.65 -13.43 -21.54
CA ALA A 121 18.19 -13.69 -22.88
C ALA A 121 17.15 -13.57 -24.01
N SER A 122 15.87 -13.81 -23.70
CA SER A 122 14.75 -13.73 -24.64
C SER A 122 14.18 -12.31 -24.68
N PRO A 123 14.15 -11.63 -25.84
CA PRO A 123 13.59 -10.27 -25.96
C PRO A 123 12.08 -10.21 -25.65
N GLU A 124 11.34 -11.28 -25.92
CA GLU A 124 9.91 -11.37 -25.65
C GLU A 124 9.65 -11.38 -24.14
N ASP A 125 10.35 -12.25 -23.41
CA ASP A 125 10.25 -12.35 -21.95
C ASP A 125 10.76 -11.09 -21.25
N ALA A 126 11.81 -10.46 -21.78
CA ALA A 126 12.35 -9.20 -21.24
C ALA A 126 11.30 -8.08 -21.25
N SER A 127 10.49 -8.00 -22.32
CA SER A 127 9.42 -6.99 -22.43
C SER A 127 8.27 -7.26 -21.46
N ALA A 128 7.90 -8.53 -21.28
CA ALA A 128 6.84 -8.92 -20.37
C ALA A 128 7.24 -8.73 -18.90
N VAL A 129 8.46 -9.13 -18.52
CA VAL A 129 9.01 -8.90 -17.18
C VAL A 129 9.09 -7.41 -16.86
N PHE A 130 9.57 -6.59 -17.80
CA PHE A 130 9.57 -5.14 -17.62
C PHE A 130 8.15 -4.60 -17.38
N GLY A 131 7.19 -5.02 -18.19
CA GLY A 131 5.77 -4.64 -18.05
C GLY A 131 5.20 -5.01 -16.68
N ILE A 132 5.41 -6.26 -16.24
CA ILE A 132 4.93 -6.77 -14.95
C ILE A 132 5.54 -5.99 -13.79
N VAL A 133 6.87 -5.79 -13.79
CA VAL A 133 7.56 -5.04 -12.73
C VAL A 133 7.08 -3.59 -12.68
N MET A 134 6.91 -2.95 -13.84
CA MET A 134 6.43 -1.57 -13.91
C MET A 134 4.97 -1.43 -13.45
N ILE A 135 4.08 -2.34 -13.86
CA ILE A 135 2.68 -2.34 -13.43
C ILE A 135 2.60 -2.51 -11.91
N LEU A 136 3.25 -3.53 -11.37
CA LEU A 136 3.17 -3.83 -9.94
C LEU A 136 3.87 -2.76 -9.08
N GLY A 137 5.06 -2.32 -9.48
CA GLY A 137 5.84 -1.37 -8.70
C GLY A 137 5.29 0.05 -8.76
N SER A 138 4.71 0.48 -9.89
CA SER A 138 4.00 1.77 -9.95
C SER A 138 2.72 1.77 -9.12
N ALA A 139 1.91 0.70 -9.20
CA ALA A 139 0.73 0.54 -8.35
C ALA A 139 1.10 0.62 -6.86
N LEU A 140 2.20 -0.03 -6.47
CA LEU A 140 2.71 0.04 -5.12
C LEU A 140 3.21 1.45 -4.74
N ALA A 141 3.94 2.13 -5.62
CA ALA A 141 4.42 3.49 -5.36
C ALA A 141 3.26 4.46 -5.08
N THR A 142 2.15 4.33 -5.80
CA THR A 142 0.92 5.12 -5.58
C THR A 142 0.25 4.81 -4.25
N LEU A 143 0.41 3.59 -3.70
CA LEU A 143 -0.13 3.25 -2.39
C LEU A 143 0.57 4.01 -1.25
N PHE A 144 1.82 4.46 -1.40
CA PHE A 144 2.53 5.18 -0.33
C PHE A 144 1.83 6.49 0.06
N PRO A 145 1.56 7.43 -0.86
CA PRO A 145 0.76 8.62 -0.55
C PRO A 145 -0.62 8.28 0.01
N ALA A 146 -1.26 7.21 -0.49
CA ALA A 146 -2.58 6.78 -0.02
C ALA A 146 -2.56 6.37 1.47
N ARG A 147 -1.43 5.90 2.00
CA ARG A 147 -1.29 5.58 3.42
C ARG A 147 -1.37 6.77 4.36
N ALA A 148 -1.21 8.00 3.84
CA ALA A 148 -1.44 9.20 4.65
C ALA A 148 -2.90 9.31 5.13
N PHE A 149 -3.83 8.59 4.49
CA PHE A 149 -5.26 8.66 4.75
C PHE A 149 -5.82 7.47 5.56
N THR A 150 -5.00 6.48 5.92
CA THR A 150 -5.42 5.21 6.56
C THR A 150 -5.08 5.12 8.04
#